data_AF-A0AA42BE42-F1
#
_entry.id   AF-A0AA42BE42-F1
#
_cell.length_a   1.000
_cell.length_b   1.000
_cell.length_c   1.000
_cell.angle_alpha   90.00
_cell.angle_beta   90.00
_cell.angle_gamma   90.00
#
_symmetry.space_group_name_H-M   'P 1'
#
loop_
_entity.id
_entity.type
_entity.pdbx_description
1 polymer ?
#
loop_
_entity_poly.entity_id
_entity_poly.type
_entity_poly.pdbx_seq_one_letter_code
_entity_poly.pdbx_strand_id
1 'polypeptide(L)'
;MDKQKLSEIRELVEQVIYSSSKSDAKPYISRLEFAASHARSGLDSYFSGKLNEVVSYAKEASGQAKNKDHWISCMESCWYVLESHVLDD
;
A
#
# COMPACT_ATOMS: atom_id res chain seq x y z
N MET A 1 3.04 -14.66 2.17
CA MET A 1 3.43 -13.66 1.15
C MET A 1 4.95 -13.65 1.09
N ASP A 2 5.59 -13.33 -0.04
CA ASP A 2 7.06 -13.32 -0.14
C ASP A 2 7.62 -11.89 -0.24
N LYS A 3 8.93 -11.74 0.03
CA LYS A 3 9.63 -10.45 0.07
C LYS A 3 9.61 -9.72 -1.28
N GLN A 4 9.57 -10.45 -2.39
CA GLN A 4 9.53 -9.85 -3.72
C GLN A 4 8.17 -9.16 -3.98
N LYS A 5 7.07 -9.85 -3.68
CA LYS A 5 5.71 -9.26 -3.77
C LYS A 5 5.54 -8.09 -2.81
N LEU A 6 6.11 -8.19 -1.61
CA LEU A 6 6.12 -7.08 -0.66
C LEU A 6 6.81 -5.85 -1.27
N SER A 7 8.01 -6.02 -1.84
CA SER A 7 8.73 -4.92 -2.52
C SER A 7 7.93 -4.32 -3.69
N GLU A 8 7.30 -5.15 -4.52
CA GLU A 8 6.47 -4.68 -5.64
C GLU A 8 5.30 -3.81 -5.15
N ILE A 9 4.62 -4.24 -4.08
CA ILE A 9 3.53 -3.47 -3.48
C ILE A 9 4.06 -2.15 -2.92
N ARG A 10 5.25 -2.14 -2.30
CA ARG A 10 5.86 -0.91 -1.77
C ARG A 10 6.11 0.12 -2.87
N GLU A 11 6.70 -0.32 -3.98
CA GLU A 11 6.97 0.54 -5.14
C GLU A 11 5.68 1.13 -5.71
N LEU A 12 4.62 0.32 -5.80
CA LEU A 12 3.30 0.78 -6.26
C LEU A 12 2.68 1.79 -5.30
N VAL A 13 2.80 1.58 -3.98
CA VAL A 13 2.35 2.54 -2.97
C VAL A 13 3.05 3.89 -3.15
N GLU A 14 4.36 3.89 -3.34
CA GLU A 14 5.12 5.13 -3.55
C GLU A 14 4.73 5.83 -4.85
N GLN A 15 4.53 5.08 -5.94
CA GLN A 15 4.03 5.63 -7.21
C GLN A 15 2.66 6.28 -7.04
N VAL A 16 1.75 5.67 -6.27
CA VAL A 16 0.43 6.24 -5.96
C VAL A 16 0.55 7.53 -5.14
N ILE A 17 1.34 7.51 -4.05
CA ILE A 17 1.48 8.64 -3.13
C ILE A 17 2.14 9.82 -3.83
N TYR A 18 3.23 9.60 -4.56
CA TYR A 18 4.03 10.66 -5.17
C TYR A 18 3.60 11.03 -6.59
N SER A 19 2.49 10.49 -7.08
CA SER A 19 1.85 10.95 -8.31
C SER A 19 1.54 12.45 -8.25
N SER A 20 1.72 13.16 -9.37
CA SER A 20 1.51 14.61 -9.47
C SER A 20 0.05 15.02 -9.27
N SER A 21 -0.90 14.15 -9.67
CA SER A 21 -2.33 14.37 -9.51
C SER A 21 -3.07 13.06 -9.22
N LYS A 22 -4.32 13.16 -8.76
CA LYS A 22 -5.18 11.98 -8.61
C LYS A 22 -5.45 11.26 -9.93
N SER A 23 -5.44 11.98 -11.04
CA SER A 23 -5.60 11.39 -12.37
C SER A 23 -4.39 10.55 -12.76
N ASP A 24 -3.18 11.05 -12.48
CA ASP A 24 -1.93 10.33 -12.74
C ASP A 24 -1.77 9.11 -11.84
N ALA A 25 -2.35 9.15 -10.64
CA ALA A 25 -2.34 8.03 -9.70
C ALA A 25 -3.21 6.84 -10.15
N LYS A 26 -4.25 7.06 -10.96
CA LYS A 26 -5.22 6.01 -11.37
C LYS A 26 -4.57 4.71 -11.88
N PRO A 27 -3.67 4.72 -12.87
CA PRO A 27 -3.04 3.48 -13.34
C PRO A 27 -2.28 2.75 -12.23
N TYR A 28 -1.60 3.48 -11.35
CA TYR A 28 -0.87 2.90 -10.23
C TYR A 28 -1.80 2.34 -9.16
N ILE A 29 -2.93 3.02 -8.88
CA ILE A 29 -3.96 2.53 -7.96
C ILE A 29 -4.52 1.21 -8.45
N SER A 30 -4.88 1.09 -9.74
CA SER A 30 -5.39 -0.17 -10.29
C SER A 30 -4.38 -1.31 -10.20
N ARG A 31 -3.10 -1.02 -10.47
CA ARG A 31 -2.02 -2.01 -10.31
C ARG A 31 -1.81 -2.41 -8.85
N LEU A 32 -1.85 -1.45 -7.93
CA LEU A 32 -1.74 -1.66 -6.49
C LEU A 32 -2.88 -2.53 -5.97
N GLU A 33 -4.13 -2.24 -6.35
CA GLU A 33 -5.30 -3.02 -5.96
C GLU A 33 -5.20 -4.47 -6.48
N PHE A 34 -4.75 -4.63 -7.72
CA PHE A 34 -4.51 -5.95 -8.31
C PHE A 34 -3.41 -6.71 -7.55
N ALA A 35 -2.23 -6.14 -7.37
CA ALA A 35 -1.12 -6.76 -6.64
C ALA A 35 -1.51 -7.12 -5.20
N ALA A 36 -2.20 -6.22 -4.50
CA ALA A 36 -2.70 -6.45 -3.16
C ALA A 36 -3.70 -7.62 -3.11
N SER A 37 -4.61 -7.72 -4.09
CA SER A 37 -5.59 -8.81 -4.15
C SER A 37 -4.92 -10.19 -4.28
N HIS A 38 -3.85 -10.29 -5.07
CA HIS A 38 -3.06 -11.51 -5.22
C HIS A 38 -2.27 -11.83 -3.96
N ALA A 39 -1.68 -10.83 -3.33
CA ALA A 39 -0.86 -10.99 -2.12
C ALA A 39 -1.67 -11.46 -0.90
N ARG A 40 -2.96 -11.08 -0.79
CA ARG A 40 -3.85 -11.53 0.29
C ARG A 40 -3.96 -13.06 0.42
N SER A 41 -3.80 -13.81 -0.67
CA SER A 41 -3.88 -15.27 -0.65
C SER A 41 -2.82 -15.93 0.25
N GLY A 42 -1.72 -15.23 0.54
CA GLY A 42 -0.66 -15.70 1.41
C GLY A 42 -0.59 -14.98 2.75
N LEU A 43 -1.69 -14.36 3.20
CA LEU A 43 -1.78 -13.63 4.47
C LEU A 43 -2.98 -14.14 5.28
N ASP A 44 -2.87 -14.08 6.61
CA ASP A 44 -4.05 -14.29 7.47
C ASP A 44 -5.04 -13.11 7.38
N SER A 45 -6.16 -13.23 8.09
CA SER A 45 -7.21 -12.21 8.10
C SER A 45 -6.75 -10.86 8.67
N TYR A 46 -5.84 -10.85 9.63
CA TYR A 46 -5.35 -9.63 10.26
C TYR A 46 -4.42 -8.88 9.30
N PHE A 47 -3.43 -9.57 8.73
CA PHE A 47 -2.48 -8.95 7.80
C PHE A 47 -3.12 -8.61 6.46
N SER A 48 -4.12 -9.38 6.01
CA SER A 48 -4.98 -8.99 4.89
C SER A 48 -5.71 -7.67 5.16
N GLY A 49 -6.16 -7.45 6.39
CA GLY A 49 -6.73 -6.18 6.84
C GLY A 49 -5.71 -5.04 6.77
N LYS A 50 -4.49 -5.27 7.28
CA LYS A 50 -3.40 -4.28 7.23
C LYS A 50 -3.03 -3.90 5.79
N LEU A 51 -2.98 -4.87 4.88
CA LEU A 51 -2.74 -4.59 3.47
C LEU A 51 -3.85 -3.72 2.86
N ASN A 52 -5.11 -3.91 3.26
CA ASN A 52 -6.21 -3.07 2.79
C ASN A 52 -6.13 -1.64 3.31
N GLU A 53 -5.71 -1.48 4.57
CA GLU A 53 -5.47 -0.17 5.16
C GLU A 53 -4.34 0.56 4.41
N VAL A 54 -3.23 -0.12 4.11
CA VAL A 54 -2.13 0.43 3.28
C VAL A 54 -2.64 0.94 1.94
N VAL A 55 -3.41 0.11 1.20
CA VAL A 55 -3.97 0.52 -0.11
C VAL A 55 -4.91 1.71 0.05
N SER A 56 -5.74 1.72 1.09
CA SER A 56 -6.70 2.80 1.34
C SER A 56 -6.00 4.12 1.65
N TYR A 57 -5.01 4.09 2.54
CA TYR A 57 -4.24 5.28 2.90
C TYR A 57 -3.38 5.79 1.75
N ALA A 58 -2.79 4.91 0.94
CA ALA A 58 -2.07 5.30 -0.27
C ALA A 58 -3.00 6.06 -1.24
N LYS A 59 -4.23 5.57 -1.45
CA LYS A 59 -5.24 6.24 -2.28
C LYS A 59 -5.61 7.62 -1.74
N GLU A 60 -5.80 7.75 -0.43
CA GLU A 60 -6.10 9.05 0.20
C GLU A 60 -4.93 10.04 0.14
N ALA A 61 -3.69 9.53 0.20
CA ALA A 61 -2.46 10.31 0.06
C ALA A 61 -2.11 10.69 -1.40
N SER A 62 -2.81 10.13 -2.40
CA SER A 62 -2.48 10.32 -3.81
C SER A 62 -2.61 11.77 -4.29
N GLY A 63 -1.70 12.20 -5.16
CA GLY A 63 -1.73 13.55 -5.73
C GLY A 63 -1.39 14.63 -4.69
N GLN A 64 -2.10 15.76 -4.80
CA GLN A 64 -2.00 16.90 -3.90
C GLN A 64 -3.06 16.84 -2.79
N ALA A 65 -3.08 15.74 -2.03
CA ALA A 65 -4.01 15.58 -0.91
C ALA A 65 -3.75 16.61 0.21
N LYS A 66 -4.81 17.23 0.75
CA LYS A 66 -4.70 18.25 1.81
C LYS A 66 -4.04 17.71 3.09
N ASN A 67 -4.34 16.47 3.46
CA ASN A 67 -3.83 15.80 4.67
C ASN A 67 -2.82 14.71 4.30
N LYS A 68 -2.01 14.93 3.27
CA LYS A 68 -1.11 13.91 2.72
C LYS A 68 -0.20 13.28 3.77
N ASP A 69 0.45 14.10 4.60
CA ASP A 69 1.39 13.61 5.63
C ASP A 69 0.70 12.74 6.67
N HIS A 70 -0.55 13.06 7.04
CA HIS A 70 -1.36 12.22 7.93
C HIS A 70 -1.61 10.85 7.30
N TRP A 71 -2.02 10.82 6.03
CA TRP A 71 -2.27 9.55 5.33
C TRP A 71 -1.00 8.74 5.10
N ILE A 72 0.13 9.39 4.81
CA ILE A 72 1.44 8.73 4.75
C ILE A 72 1.78 8.12 6.12
N SER A 73 1.62 8.85 7.22
CA SER A 73 1.91 8.32 8.56
C SER A 73 1.04 7.11 8.91
N CYS A 74 -0.26 7.13 8.57
CA CYS A 74 -1.17 6.00 8.76
C CYS A 74 -0.77 4.80 7.89
N MET A 75 -0.39 5.07 6.63
CA MET A 75 0.12 4.07 5.70
C MET A 75 1.39 3.39 6.24
N GLU A 76 2.40 4.17 6.63
CA GLU A 76 3.67 3.66 7.16
C GLU A 76 3.48 2.81 8.42
N SER A 77 2.56 3.22 9.29
CA SER A 77 2.23 2.44 10.51
C SER A 77 1.66 1.06 10.16
N CYS A 78 0.81 0.97 9.13
CA CYS A 78 0.27 -0.31 8.67
C CYS A 78 1.31 -1.11 7.89
N TRP A 79 2.16 -0.43 7.12
CA TRP A 79 3.27 -1.03 6.38
C TRP A 79 4.25 -1.73 7.32
N TYR A 80 4.68 -1.04 8.38
CA TYR A 80 5.63 -1.59 9.36
C TYR A 80 5.15 -2.91 9.96
N VAL A 81 3.88 -3.00 10.33
CA VAL A 81 3.28 -4.23 10.89
C VAL A 81 3.30 -5.37 9.87
N LEU A 82 2.97 -5.06 8.62
CA LEU A 82 2.91 -6.04 7.54
C LEU A 82 4.32 -6.50 7.12
N GLU A 83 5.27 -5.58 7.02
CA GLU A 83 6.66 -5.86 6.69
C GLU A 83 7.34 -6.70 7.78
N SER A 84 7.16 -6.35 9.06
CA SER A 84 7.72 -7.12 10.18
C SER A 84 7.27 -8.58 10.12
N HIS A 85 5.98 -8.82 9.91
CA HIS A 85 5.46 -10.19 9.78
C HIS A 85 6.09 -10.98 8.64
N VAL A 86 6.29 -10.36 7.47
CA VAL A 86 6.82 -11.04 6.28
C VAL A 86 8.33 -11.24 6.34
N LEU A 87 9.05 -10.43 7.12
CA LEU A 87 10.48 -10.54 7.29
C LEU A 87 10.87 -11.51 8.41
N ASP A 88 10.00 -11.69 9.40
CA ASP A 88 10.18 -12.58 10.55
C ASP A 88 9.68 -14.03 10.30
N ASP A 89 8.86 -14.26 9.26
CA ASP A 89 8.49 -15.59 8.73
C ASP A 89 9.52 -16.11 7.70
#